data_AF-A0A2I0FP99-F1
#
_entry.id   AF-A0A2I0FP99-F1
#
_cell.length_a   1.000
_cell.length_b   1.000
_cell.length_c   1.000
_cell.angle_alpha   90.00
_cell.angle_beta   90.00
_cell.angle_gamma   90.00
#
_symmetry.space_group_name_H-M   'P 1'
#
loop_
_entity.id
_entity.type
_entity.pdbx_description
1 polymer ?
#
loop_
_entity_poly.entity_id
_entity_poly.type
_entity_poly.pdbx_seq_one_letter_code
_entity_poly.pdbx_strand_id
1 'polypeptide(L)' 'MKKKGSILAFISGLFSGIFVVPLLLGALGIPGFEVVLTALFGEGSPWAIVFSVLLIVLVLFVTNKVSNRESQKNI' A
#
# COMPACT_ATOMS: atom_id res chain seq x y z
N MET A 1 -19.99 -14.54 -12.84
CA MET A 1 -19.34 -13.21 -13.01
C MET A 1 -19.00 -12.61 -11.64
N LYS A 2 -17.78 -12.81 -11.12
CA LYS A 2 -17.32 -12.19 -9.85
C LYS A 2 -16.55 -10.88 -10.12
N LYS A 3 -17.21 -9.90 -10.78
CA LYS A 3 -16.58 -8.63 -11.20
C LYS A 3 -15.98 -7.78 -10.06
N LYS A 4 -16.49 -7.93 -8.82
CA LYS A 4 -16.00 -7.17 -7.64
C LYS A 4 -14.61 -7.62 -7.16
N GLY A 5 -14.21 -8.87 -7.36
CA GLY A 5 -12.90 -9.38 -6.89
C GLY A 5 -11.73 -8.81 -7.70
N SER A 6 -11.94 -8.60 -9.00
CA SER A 6 -10.88 -8.17 -9.91
C SER A 6 -10.49 -6.71 -9.69
N ILE A 7 -11.46 -5.83 -9.43
CA ILE A 7 -11.18 -4.41 -9.19
C ILE A 7 -10.46 -4.20 -7.86
N LEU A 8 -10.85 -4.95 -6.82
CA LEU A 8 -10.19 -4.91 -5.52
C LEU A 8 -8.75 -5.41 -5.59
N ALA A 9 -8.49 -6.48 -6.37
CA ALA A 9 -7.15 -6.98 -6.61
C ALA A 9 -6.28 -6.00 -7.40
N PHE A 10 -6.86 -5.32 -8.39
CA PHE A 10 -6.18 -4.27 -9.15
C PHE A 10 -5.83 -3.06 -8.28
N ILE A 11 -6.80 -2.59 -7.48
CA ILE A 11 -6.58 -1.48 -6.55
C ILE A 11 -5.51 -1.86 -5.52
N SER A 12 -5.58 -3.07 -4.94
CA SER A 12 -4.55 -3.52 -3.99
C SER A 12 -3.17 -3.66 -4.65
N GLY A 13 -3.11 -4.14 -5.90
CA GLY A 13 -1.86 -4.23 -6.65
C GLY A 13 -1.28 -2.87 -6.97
N LEU A 14 -2.13 -1.90 -7.33
CA LEU A 14 -1.72 -0.52 -7.59
C LEU A 14 -1.16 0.16 -6.33
N PHE A 15 -1.86 0.06 -5.20
CA PHE A 15 -1.38 0.58 -3.93
C PHE A 15 -0.11 -0.13 -3.44
N SER A 16 -0.02 -1.44 -3.64
CA SER A 16 1.21 -2.20 -3.34
C SER A 16 2.36 -1.76 -4.23
N GLY A 17 2.13 -1.51 -5.51
CA GLY A 17 3.14 -0.99 -6.43
C GLY A 17 3.65 0.38 -5.99
N ILE A 18 2.73 1.31 -5.70
CA ILE A 18 3.07 2.66 -5.21
C ILE A 18 3.90 2.61 -3.91
N PHE A 19 3.75 1.57 -3.10
CA PHE A 19 4.48 1.44 -1.84
C PHE A 19 5.83 0.71 -2.00
N VAL A 20 5.83 -0.43 -2.68
CA VAL A 20 6.99 -1.32 -2.83
C VAL A 20 8.00 -0.74 -3.82
N VAL A 21 7.55 -0.04 -4.85
CA VAL A 21 8.42 0.54 -5.88
C VAL A 21 9.35 1.61 -5.28
N PRO A 22 8.89 2.67 -4.60
CA PRO A 22 9.79 3.64 -3.96
C PRO A 22 10.68 3.03 -2.87
N LEU A 23 10.17 2.04 -2.12
CA LEU A 23 10.94 1.33 -1.09
C LEU A 23 12.10 0.52 -1.67
N LEU A 24 11.90 -0.14 -2.82
CA LEU A 24 12.95 -0.91 -3.51
C LEU A 24 13.87 -0.03 -4.36
N LEU A 25 13.36 1.04 -4.96
CA LEU A 25 14.10 1.90 -5.89
C LEU A 25 14.93 2.99 -5.20
N GLY A 26 14.92 3.07 -3.87
CA GLY A 26 15.84 3.91 -3.10
C GLY A 26 17.33 3.59 -3.37
N ALA A 27 17.66 2.34 -3.73
CA ALA A 27 19.01 1.94 -4.14
C ALA A 27 19.40 2.45 -5.54
N LEU A 28 18.43 2.88 -6.35
CA LEU A 28 18.61 3.38 -7.72
C LEU A 28 18.52 4.92 -7.81
N GLY A 29 18.52 5.62 -6.66
CA GLY A 29 18.40 7.09 -6.60
C GLY A 29 16.97 7.60 -6.83
N ILE A 30 15.96 6.72 -6.76
CA ILE A 30 14.56 7.14 -6.88
C ILE A 30 14.09 7.74 -5.55
N PRO A 31 13.40 8.89 -5.59
CA PRO A 31 12.88 9.55 -4.42
C PRO A 31 12.05 8.61 -3.53
N GLY A 32 12.35 8.62 -2.23
CA GLY A 32 11.66 7.80 -1.24
C GLY A 32 10.19 8.15 -1.06
N PHE A 33 9.49 7.36 -0.24
CA PHE A 33 8.06 7.54 0.03
C PHE A 33 7.70 8.95 0.54
N GLU A 34 8.60 9.59 1.28
CA GLU A 34 8.47 10.99 1.72
C GLU A 34 8.26 11.96 0.56
N VAL A 35 9.02 11.82 -0.53
CA VAL A 35 8.90 12.70 -1.70
C VAL A 35 7.56 12.48 -2.42
N VAL A 36 7.06 11.24 -2.43
CA VAL A 36 5.72 10.93 -2.98
C VAL A 36 4.64 11.61 -2.14
N LEU A 37 4.74 11.54 -0.81
CA LEU A 37 3.82 12.23 0.10
C LEU A 37 3.89 13.75 -0.09
N THR A 38 5.10 14.31 -0.15
CA THR A 38 5.34 15.74 -0.37
C THR A 38 4.81 16.20 -1.73
N ALA A 39 4.97 15.40 -2.79
CA ALA A 39 4.43 15.72 -4.12
C ALA A 39 2.89 15.67 -4.17
N LEU A 40 2.26 14.78 -3.39
CA LEU A 40 0.80 14.62 -3.37
C LEU A 40 0.09 15.61 -2.43
N PHE A 41 0.69 15.89 -1.27
CA PHE A 41 0.04 16.65 -0.20
C PHE A 41 0.72 18.01 0.09
N GLY A 42 1.94 18.24 -0.42
CA GLY A 42 2.78 19.40 -0.11
C GLY A 42 3.66 19.18 1.12
N GLU A 43 4.77 19.92 1.19
CA GLU A 43 5.67 19.91 2.36
C GLU A 43 4.93 20.35 3.63
N GLY A 44 5.09 19.61 4.72
CA GLY A 44 4.50 19.95 6.03
C GLY A 44 2.98 19.74 6.14
N SER A 45 2.34 19.11 5.14
CA SER A 45 0.90 18.91 5.14
C SER A 45 0.44 17.87 6.17
N PRO A 46 -0.48 18.22 7.09
CA PRO A 46 -1.02 17.28 8.08
C PRO A 46 -1.75 16.07 7.46
N TRP A 47 -2.25 16.22 6.23
CA TRP A 47 -2.94 15.17 5.48
C TRP A 47 -2.03 13.99 5.13
N ALA A 48 -0.73 14.24 4.96
CA ALA A 48 0.25 13.18 4.70
C ALA A 48 0.36 12.20 5.87
N ILE A 49 0.23 12.69 7.10
CA ILE A 49 0.25 11.87 8.32
C ILE A 49 -1.00 11.00 8.37
N VAL A 50 -2.18 11.60 8.16
CA VAL A 50 -3.46 10.87 8.16
C VAL A 50 -3.46 9.76 7.09
N PHE A 51 -2.97 10.08 5.89
CA PHE A 51 -2.85 9.10 4.81
C PHE A 51 -1.86 7.98 5.14
N SER A 52 -0.72 8.30 5.75
CA SER A 52 0.28 7.31 6.17
C SER A 52 -0.27 6.35 7.23
N VAL A 53 -0.98 6.86 8.24
CA VAL A 53 -1.63 6.03 9.27
C VAL A 53 -2.66 5.10 8.64
N LEU A 54 -3.50 5.62 7.75
CA LEU A 54 -4.51 4.83 7.04
C LEU A 54 -3.87 3.73 6.19
N LEU A 55 -2.73 4.02 5.53
CA LEU A 55 -1.95 3.06 4.78
C LEU A 55 -1.38 1.94 5.65
N ILE A 56 -0.80 2.27 6.80
CA ILE A 56 -0.26 1.29 7.74
C ILE A 56 -1.37 0.33 8.19
N VAL A 57 -2.54 0.87 8.55
CA VAL A 57 -3.72 0.06 8.93
C VAL A 57 -4.15 -0.84 7.77
N LEU A 58 -4.16 -0.32 6.54
CA LEU A 58 -4.51 -1.10 5.36
C LEU A 58 -3.53 -2.24 5.11
N VAL A 59 -2.22 -2.01 5.22
CA VAL A 59 -1.19 -3.03 5.06
C VAL A 59 -1.35 -4.12 6.12
N LEU A 60 -1.51 -3.75 7.39
CA LEU A 60 -1.77 -4.73 8.46
C LEU A 60 -3.04 -5.53 8.20
N PHE A 61 -4.11 -4.87 7.74
CA PHE A 61 -5.37 -5.54 7.40
C PHE A 61 -5.20 -6.52 6.23
N VAL A 62 -4.47 -6.14 5.18
CA VAL A 62 -4.19 -7.02 4.04
C VAL A 62 -3.34 -8.21 4.47
N THR A 63 -2.26 -7.98 5.22
CA THR A 63 -1.37 -9.03 5.73
C THR A 63 -2.14 -10.01 6.63
N ASN A 64 -2.95 -9.51 7.56
CA ASN A 64 -3.81 -10.35 8.41
C ASN A 64 -4.83 -11.14 7.59
N LYS A 65 -5.46 -10.51 6.59
CA LYS A 65 -6.43 -11.18 5.72
C LYS A 65 -5.80 -12.27 4.85
N VAL A 66 -4.58 -12.05 4.35
CA VAL A 66 -3.84 -13.05 3.57
C VAL A 66 -3.38 -14.20 4.47
N SER A 67 -2.82 -13.90 5.65
CA SER A 67 -2.42 -14.91 6.64
C SER A 67 -3.60 -15.79 7.09
N ASN A 68 -4.77 -15.21 7.31
CA ASN A 68 -5.97 -15.97 7.70
C ASN A 68 -6.51 -16.86 6.56
N ARG A 69 -6.23 -16.51 5.30
CA ARG A 69 -6.57 -17.37 4.14
C ARG A 69 -5.60 -18.54 3.98
N GLU A 70 -4.32 -18.33 4.29
CA GLU A 70 -3.31 -19.40 4.31
C GLU A 70 -3.62 -20.45 5.39
N SER A 71 -4.08 -20.03 6.58
CA SER A 71 -4.49 -20.95 7.66
C SER A 71 -5.71 -21.81 7.30
N GLN A 72 -6.60 -21.33 6.44
CA GLN A 72 -7.79 -22.08 5.97
C GLN A 72 -7.49 -23.06 4.82
N LYS A 73 -6.30 -22.99 4.21
CA LYS A 73 -5.91 -23.86 3.09
C LYS A 73 -5.14 -25.12 3.56
N ASN A 74 -4.76 -25.17 4.85
CA ASN A 74 -4.01 -26.27 5.48
C ASN A 74 -4.87 -27.13 6.43
N ILE A 75 -6.20 -27.00 6.37
CA ILE A 75 -7.19 -27.89 7.01
C ILE A 75 -8.02 -28.49 5.89
#